data_AF-A0A3A9GC60-F1
#
_entry.id   AF-A0A3A9GC60-F1
#
_cell.length_a   1.000
_cell.length_b   1.000
_cell.length_c   1.000
_cell.angle_alpha   90.00
_cell.angle_beta   90.00
_cell.angle_gamma   90.00
#
_symmetry.space_group_name_H-M   'P 1'
#
loop_
_entity.id
_entity.type
_entity.pdbx_description
1 polymer ?
#
loop_
_entity_poly.entity_id
_entity_poly.type
_entity_poly.pdbx_seq_one_letter_code
_entity_poly.pdbx_strand_id
1 'polypeptide(L)'
;MGKVLELEQREQAGSGSYNRFEYQVHWIVCHIIGQLENNAECIVFCEFHDDMAEFIPEKEEYQFYQIKTKEDSSDWTVAELSKREKKKSGGYKKSFLGFIYQC
;
A
#
# COMPACT_ATOMS: atom_id res chain seq x y z
N MET A 1 -36.19 2.24 18.37
CA MET A 1 -34.80 2.56 17.96
C MET A 1 -34.47 1.72 16.75
N GLY A 2 -34.06 2.34 15.64
CA GLY A 2 -34.01 1.67 14.34
C GLY A 2 -32.79 0.75 14.20
N LYS A 3 -33.05 -0.52 13.89
CA LYS A 3 -32.06 -1.58 13.55
C LYS A 3 -31.00 -1.21 12.49
N VAL A 4 -31.17 -0.07 11.81
CA VAL A 4 -30.33 0.40 10.71
C VAL A 4 -28.94 0.85 11.20
N LEU A 5 -28.81 1.29 12.45
CA LEU A 5 -27.52 1.72 13.02
C LEU A 5 -26.72 0.58 13.67
N GLU A 6 -27.37 -0.56 13.94
CA GLU A 6 -26.74 -1.74 14.59
C GLU A 6 -26.24 -2.77 13.58
N LEU A 7 -26.67 -2.66 12.31
CA LEU A 7 -26.27 -3.56 11.24
C LEU A 7 -25.08 -2.97 10.48
N GLU A 8 -23.97 -3.70 10.46
CA GLU A 8 -22.82 -3.35 9.62
C GLU A 8 -23.26 -3.14 8.17
N GLN A 9 -22.80 -2.05 7.58
CA GLN A 9 -23.07 -1.73 6.18
C GLN A 9 -22.47 -2.82 5.30
N ARG A 10 -23.33 -3.43 4.47
CA ARG A 10 -22.97 -4.54 3.58
C ARG A 10 -21.91 -4.17 2.53
N GLU A 11 -21.86 -2.91 2.11
CA GLU A 11 -20.91 -2.40 1.11
C GLU A 11 -19.84 -1.56 1.78
N GLN A 12 -18.65 -2.15 1.96
CA GLN A 12 -17.45 -1.47 2.51
C GLN A 12 -16.33 -1.31 1.47
N ALA A 13 -16.54 -1.82 0.25
CA ALA A 13 -15.47 -1.84 -0.76
C ALA A 13 -15.05 -0.41 -1.19
N GLY A 14 -16.01 0.52 -1.26
CA GLY A 14 -15.75 1.93 -1.60
C GLY A 14 -15.00 2.68 -0.50
N SER A 15 -15.54 2.66 0.72
CA SER A 15 -14.92 3.29 1.91
C SER A 15 -13.54 2.72 2.19
N GLY A 16 -13.38 1.40 2.12
CA GLY A 16 -12.08 0.75 2.30
C GLY A 16 -11.06 1.14 1.24
N SER A 17 -11.48 1.28 -0.02
CA SER A 17 -10.56 1.71 -1.10
C SER A 17 -10.14 3.17 -0.92
N TYR A 18 -11.08 4.03 -0.55
CA TYR A 18 -10.80 5.43 -0.25
C TYR A 18 -9.77 5.59 0.89
N ASN A 19 -9.96 4.86 2.00
CA ASN A 19 -9.05 4.92 3.14
C ASN A 19 -7.62 4.48 2.78
N ARG A 20 -7.46 3.49 1.88
CA ARG A 20 -6.14 3.05 1.41
C ARG A 20 -5.43 4.14 0.60
N PHE A 21 -6.16 4.85 -0.25
CA PHE A 21 -5.62 5.98 -1.00
C PHE A 21 -5.25 7.15 -0.10
N GLU A 22 -6.10 7.50 0.86
CA GLU A 22 -5.77 8.55 1.83
C GLU A 22 -4.52 8.18 2.64
N TYR A 23 -4.40 6.92 3.06
CA TYR A 23 -3.21 6.45 3.76
C TYR A 23 -1.95 6.59 2.90
N GLN A 24 -2.00 6.21 1.62
CA GLN A 24 -0.89 6.40 0.68
C GLN A 24 -0.47 7.87 0.61
N VAL A 25 -1.44 8.79 0.47
CA VAL A 25 -1.17 10.23 0.42
C VAL A 25 -0.52 10.72 1.72
N HIS A 26 -1.09 10.37 2.87
CA HIS A 26 -0.54 10.78 4.17
C HIS A 26 0.88 10.26 4.39
N TRP A 27 1.13 9.00 4.03
CA TRP A 27 2.46 8.40 4.15
C TRP A 27 3.48 9.14 3.29
N ILE A 28 3.15 9.43 2.03
CA ILE A 28 4.04 10.15 1.10
C ILE A 28 4.33 11.57 1.61
N VAL A 29 3.31 12.30 2.08
CA VAL A 29 3.51 13.65 2.62
C VAL A 29 4.42 13.62 3.85
N CYS A 30 4.21 12.69 4.78
CA CYS A 30 5.08 12.52 5.94
C CYS A 30 6.52 12.17 5.53
N HIS A 31 6.70 11.32 4.52
CA HIS A 31 8.02 10.98 3.97
C HIS A 31 8.72 12.21 3.41
N ILE A 32 8.05 13.00 2.56
CA ILE A 32 8.61 14.23 1.99
C ILE A 32 9.00 15.22 3.08
N ILE A 33 8.14 15.44 4.09
CA ILE A 33 8.44 16.34 5.21
C ILE A 33 9.71 15.87 5.92
N GLY A 34 9.83 14.57 6.20
CA GLY A 34 11.04 14.00 6.83
C GLY A 34 12.30 14.20 5.99
N GLN A 35 12.22 14.10 4.66
CA GLN A 35 13.35 14.40 3.78
C GLN A 35 13.74 15.88 3.81
N LEU A 36 12.73 16.77 3.76
CA LEU A 36 12.94 18.22 3.81
C LEU A 36 13.54 18.69 5.15
N GLU A 37 13.14 18.09 6.27
CA GLU A 37 13.74 18.35 7.59
C GLU A 37 15.23 18.00 7.63
N ASN A 38 15.66 17.04 6.81
CA ASN A 38 17.07 16.68 6.64
C ASN A 38 17.79 17.49 5.54
N ASN A 39 17.16 18.53 4.99
CA ASN A 39 17.64 19.31 3.83
C ASN A 39 17.97 18.45 2.60
N ALA A 40 17.29 17.30 2.43
CA ALA A 40 17.45 16.46 1.26
C ALA A 40 16.55 16.92 0.10
N GLU A 41 17.07 16.84 -1.12
CA GLU A 41 16.26 17.00 -2.33
C GLU A 41 15.39 15.75 -2.51
N CYS A 42 14.08 15.93 -2.53
CA CYS A 42 13.10 14.84 -2.59
C CYS A 42 12.28 14.95 -3.88
N ILE A 43 12.49 14.01 -4.80
CA ILE A 43 11.77 13.93 -6.08
C ILE A 43 10.99 12.63 -6.07
N VAL A 44 9.67 12.71 -5.92
CA VAL A 44 8.78 11.54 -5.84
C VAL A 44 7.84 11.43 -7.04
N PHE A 45 7.56 10.20 -7.45
CA PHE A 45 6.65 9.82 -8.51
C PHE A 45 5.55 8.92 -7.93
N CYS A 46 4.29 9.29 -8.18
CA CYS A 46 3.12 8.64 -7.60
C CYS A 46 2.15 8.19 -8.71
N GLU A 47 2.65 7.44 -9.69
CA GLU A 47 1.85 7.05 -10.87
C GLU A 47 0.95 5.86 -10.64
N PHE A 48 1.35 4.92 -9.77
CA PHE A 48 0.65 3.66 -9.56
C PHE A 48 0.04 3.58 -8.15
N HIS A 49 -1.11 2.90 -8.08
CA HIS A 49 -1.78 2.66 -6.80
C HIS A 49 -0.92 1.79 -5.89
N ASP A 50 -0.80 2.22 -4.62
CA ASP A 50 0.01 1.60 -3.58
C ASP A 50 1.54 1.63 -3.83
N ASP A 51 2.03 2.33 -4.85
CA ASP A 51 3.45 2.42 -5.14
C ASP A 51 3.91 3.90 -5.20
N MET A 52 5.14 4.16 -4.75
CA MET A 52 5.83 5.43 -4.87
C MET A 52 7.27 5.17 -5.28
N ALA A 53 7.79 5.94 -6.23
CA ALA A 53 9.21 5.92 -6.57
C ALA A 53 9.85 7.24 -6.17
N GLU A 54 10.99 7.19 -5.50
CA GLU A 54 11.80 8.35 -5.17
C GLU A 54 13.09 8.30 -5.97
N PHE A 55 13.41 9.40 -6.65
CA PHE A 55 14.70 9.57 -7.30
C PHE A 55 15.66 10.26 -6.34
N ILE A 56 16.86 9.68 -6.20
CA ILE A 56 17.93 10.20 -5.34
C ILE A 56 19.01 10.77 -6.26
N PRO A 57 19.07 12.10 -6.44
CA PRO A 57 20.00 12.72 -7.39
C PRO A 57 21.46 12.40 -7.09
N GLU A 58 21.83 12.36 -5.80
CA GLU A 58 23.21 12.11 -5.34
C GLU A 58 23.75 10.74 -5.76
N LYS A 59 22.85 9.76 -5.94
CA LYS A 59 23.20 8.38 -6.29
C LYS A 59 22.81 8.02 -7.71
N GLU A 60 22.06 8.89 -8.39
CA GLU A 60 21.41 8.59 -9.67
C GLU A 60 20.56 7.30 -9.62
N GLU A 61 19.92 7.04 -8.48
CA GLU A 61 19.18 5.80 -8.20
C GLU A 61 17.70 6.07 -7.92
N TYR A 62 16.87 5.06 -8.17
CA TYR A 62 15.46 5.04 -7.78
C TYR A 62 15.25 4.11 -6.59
N GLN A 63 14.57 4.61 -5.57
CA GLN A 63 14.02 3.81 -4.47
C GLN A 63 12.53 3.60 -4.68
N PHE A 64 12.10 2.34 -4.58
CA PHE A 64 10.69 1.97 -4.74
C PHE A 64 10.09 1.62 -3.39
N TYR A 65 8.97 2.25 -3.09
CA TYR A 65 8.18 2.03 -1.89
C TYR A 65 6.83 1.45 -2.27
N GLN A 66 6.46 0.36 -1.61
CA GLN A 66 5.13 -0.21 -1.70
C GLN A 66 4.38 0.05 -0.40
N ILE A 67 3.32 0.86 -0.48
CA ILE A 67 2.57 1.37 0.66
C ILE A 67 1.28 0.58 0.77
N LYS A 68 1.19 -0.30 1.77
CA LYS A 68 0.04 -1.19 1.98
C LYS A 68 -0.45 -1.08 3.41
N THR A 69 -1.77 -1.02 3.59
CA THR A 69 -2.41 -1.09 4.90
C THR A 69 -2.78 -2.53 5.25
N LYS A 70 -2.73 -2.87 6.55
CA LYS A 70 -3.27 -4.11 7.10
C LYS A 70 -4.40 -3.76 8.08
N GLU A 71 -5.36 -4.66 8.24
CA GLU A 71 -6.49 -4.46 9.17
C GLU A 71 -6.02 -4.46 10.63
N ASP A 72 -5.01 -5.29 10.94
CA ASP A 72 -4.35 -5.29 12.24
C ASP A 72 -3.11 -4.39 12.23
N SER A 73 -2.67 -3.98 13.43
CA SER A 73 -1.50 -3.13 13.63
C SER A 73 -0.19 -3.93 13.64
N SER A 74 -0.18 -5.17 13.15
CA SER A 74 1.03 -6.00 13.14
C SER A 74 1.84 -5.76 11.88
N ASP A 75 3.17 -5.90 12.01
CA ASP A 75 4.07 -5.77 10.88
C ASP A 75 3.81 -6.84 9.82
N TRP A 76 4.05 -6.48 8.57
CA TRP A 76 4.03 -7.44 7.47
C TRP A 76 5.16 -8.46 7.62
N THR A 77 4.81 -9.74 7.61
CA THR A 77 5.79 -10.82 7.62
C THR A 77 6.08 -11.34 6.21
N VAL A 78 7.29 -11.86 5.99
CA VAL A 78 7.66 -12.50 4.70
C VAL A 78 6.71 -13.67 4.39
N ALA A 79 6.25 -14.40 5.40
CA ALA A 79 5.29 -15.49 5.24
C ALA A 79 3.96 -14.99 4.65
N GLU A 80 3.45 -13.85 5.09
CA GLU A 80 2.23 -13.24 4.55
C GLU A 80 2.44 -12.73 3.13
N LEU A 81 3.55 -12.03 2.87
CA LEU A 81 3.87 -11.47 1.56
C LEU A 81 4.11 -12.55 0.48
N SER A 82 4.61 -13.71 0.89
CA SER A 82 4.84 -14.88 0.03
C SER A 82 3.66 -15.86 -0.02
N LYS A 83 2.63 -15.68 0.81
CA LYS A 83 1.47 -16.57 0.89
C LYS A 83 0.72 -16.61 -0.43
N ARG A 84 0.37 -17.81 -0.87
CA ARG A 84 -0.44 -18.05 -2.08
C ARG A 84 -1.77 -18.67 -1.69
N GLU A 85 -2.86 -18.00 -2.03
CA GLU A 85 -4.20 -18.53 -1.78
C GLU A 85 -4.64 -19.50 -2.87
N LYS A 86 -5.36 -20.55 -2.51
CA LYS A 86 -5.90 -21.51 -3.47
C LYS A 86 -7.14 -20.91 -4.17
N LYS A 87 -7.21 -20.99 -5.50
CA LYS A 87 -8.38 -20.56 -6.27
C LYS A 87 -9.50 -21.60 -6.14
N LYS A 88 -10.75 -21.14 -6.16
CA LYS A 88 -11.94 -22.02 -6.18
C LYS A 88 -11.98 -22.94 -7.41
N SER A 89 -11.43 -22.47 -8.54
CA SER A 89 -11.35 -23.20 -9.81
C SER A 89 -10.16 -24.19 -9.92
N GLY A 90 -9.39 -24.37 -8.84
CA GLY A 90 -8.10 -25.08 -8.90
C GLY A 90 -6.92 -24.14 -9.22
N GLY A 91 -5.74 -24.51 -8.73
CA GLY A 91 -4.52 -23.69 -8.80
C GLY A 91 -4.37 -22.69 -7.65
N TYR A 92 -3.29 -21.91 -7.67
CA TYR A 92 -2.97 -20.90 -6.66
C TYR A 92 -2.97 -19.49 -7.27
N LYS A 93 -3.50 -18.52 -6.53
CA LYS A 93 -3.26 -17.10 -6.79
C LYS A 93 -1.76 -16.82 -6.66
N LYS A 94 -1.31 -15.74 -7.29
CA LYS A 94 0.01 -15.19 -7.02
C LYS A 94 0.01 -14.64 -5.59
N SER A 95 1.16 -14.72 -4.93
CA SER A 95 1.38 -13.99 -3.69
C SER A 95 1.55 -12.49 -3.98
N PHE A 96 1.57 -11.65 -2.96
CA PHE A 96 1.86 -10.23 -3.13
C PHE A 96 3.19 -10.02 -3.87
N LEU A 97 4.26 -10.67 -3.42
CA LEU A 97 5.55 -10.64 -4.11
C LEU A 97 5.46 -11.16 -5.54
N GLY A 98 4.66 -12.20 -5.78
CA GLY A 98 4.45 -12.74 -7.13
C GLY A 98 3.75 -11.77 -8.10
N PHE A 99 3.01 -10.77 -7.61
CA PHE A 99 2.45 -9.73 -8.46
C PHE A 99 3.50 -8.70 -8.90
N ILE A 100 4.50 -8.42 -8.05
CA ILE A 100 5.54 -7.41 -8.32
C ILE A 100 6.48 -7.86 -9.44
N TYR A 101 6.87 -9.15 -9.45
CA TYR A 101 7.87 -9.68 -10.40
C TYR A 101 7.31 -10.19 -11.73
N GLN A 102 6.04 -9.90 -12.04
CA GLN A 102 5.41 -10.30 -13.29
C GLN A 102 4.82 -9.08 -14.00
N CYS A 103 5.72 -8.34 -14.66
CA CYS A 103 5.40 -7.58 -15.86
C CYS A 103 5.14 -8.57 -17.02
#